data_AF-A0A522AQC1-F1
#
_entry.id   AF-A0A522AQC1-F1
#
_cell.length_a   1.000
_cell.length_b   1.000
_cell.length_c   1.000
_cell.angle_alpha   90.00
_cell.angle_beta   90.00
_cell.angle_gamma   90.00
#
_symmetry.space_group_name_H-M   'P 1'
#
loop_
_entity.id
_entity.type
_entity.pdbx_description
1 polymer ?
#
loop_
_entity_poly.entity_id
_entity_poly.type
_entity_poly.pdbx_seq_one_letter_code
_entity_poly.pdbx_strand_id
1 'polypeptide(L)'
;PPAASPQPPKTKLNHKERQELDAIPARIDALENEHRQLLDAMSQPGFYSRPAADIAAANTRTAQIQHELETIVERWEVLEQRA
;
A
#
# COMPACT_ATOMS: atom_id res chain seq x y z
N PRO A 1 24.08 19.80 1.75
CA PRO A 1 24.60 19.06 0.57
C PRO A 1 23.95 17.67 0.54
N PRO A 2 23.30 17.23 -0.55
CA PRO A 2 22.60 15.95 -0.56
C PRO A 2 23.58 14.83 -0.89
N ALA A 3 23.72 13.86 0.01
CA ALA A 3 24.46 12.64 -0.25
C ALA A 3 23.53 11.69 -1.00
N ALA A 4 23.75 11.55 -2.30
CA ALA A 4 23.16 10.48 -3.11
C ALA A 4 23.81 9.16 -2.68
N SER A 5 23.01 8.28 -2.07
CA SER A 5 23.41 6.91 -1.73
C SER A 5 23.76 6.14 -3.01
N PRO A 6 24.83 5.32 -3.01
CA PRO A 6 25.24 4.56 -4.19
C PRO A 6 24.14 3.55 -4.57
N GLN A 7 23.55 3.72 -5.76
CA GLN A 7 22.61 2.74 -6.30
C GLN A 7 23.35 1.42 -6.52
N PRO A 8 22.86 0.29 -5.96
CA PRO A 8 23.46 -1.01 -6.21
C PRO A 8 23.42 -1.35 -7.71
N PRO A 9 24.39 -2.15 -8.21
CA PRO A 9 24.45 -2.52 -9.62
C PRO A 9 23.10 -3.09 -10.07
N LYS A 10 22.61 -2.63 -11.23
CA LYS A 10 21.36 -3.05 -11.86
C LYS A 10 21.38 -4.55 -12.13
N THR A 11 21.05 -5.33 -11.11
CA THR A 11 20.96 -6.77 -11.18
C THR A 11 19.57 -7.09 -11.69
N LYS A 12 19.49 -7.77 -12.84
CA LYS A 12 18.24 -8.25 -13.44
C LYS A 12 17.37 -8.90 -12.36
N LEU A 13 16.05 -8.72 -12.47
CA LEU A 13 15.11 -9.34 -11.54
C LEU A 13 15.39 -10.84 -11.38
N ASN A 14 15.39 -11.32 -10.15
CA ASN A 14 15.37 -12.75 -9.89
C ASN A 14 13.94 -13.32 -10.05
N HIS A 15 13.77 -14.64 -9.94
CA HIS A 15 12.46 -15.27 -10.15
C HIS A 15 11.40 -14.81 -9.12
N LYS A 16 11.80 -14.60 -7.86
CA LYS A 16 10.90 -14.12 -6.81
C LYS A 16 10.46 -12.68 -7.06
N GLU A 17 11.39 -11.84 -7.49
CA GLU A 17 11.12 -10.43 -7.80
C GLU A 17 10.19 -10.27 -9.02
N ARG A 18 10.29 -11.15 -10.03
CA ARG A 18 9.31 -11.17 -11.15
C ARG A 18 7.92 -11.56 -10.68
N GLN A 19 7.80 -12.61 -9.87
CA GLN A 19 6.51 -13.00 -9.29
C GLN A 19 5.92 -11.92 -8.40
N GLU A 20 6.77 -11.21 -7.67
CA GLU A 20 6.37 -10.05 -6.87
C GLU A 20 5.82 -8.94 -7.79
N LEU A 21 6.56 -8.57 -8.83
CA LEU A 21 6.15 -7.56 -9.80
C LEU A 21 4.77 -7.87 -10.41
N ASP A 22 4.56 -9.11 -10.84
CA ASP A 22 3.29 -9.58 -11.41
C ASP A 22 2.13 -9.55 -10.39
N ALA A 23 2.43 -9.71 -9.10
CA ALA A 23 1.44 -9.76 -8.03
C ALA A 23 1.09 -8.38 -7.44
N ILE A 24 1.98 -7.37 -7.58
CA ILE A 24 1.76 -6.05 -6.99
C ILE A 24 0.48 -5.37 -7.50
N PRO A 25 0.17 -5.32 -8.81
CA PRO A 25 -1.05 -4.67 -9.29
C PRO A 25 -2.32 -5.20 -8.61
N ALA A 26 -2.44 -6.52 -8.49
CA ALA A 26 -3.58 -7.14 -7.80
C ALA A 26 -3.63 -6.82 -6.30
N ARG A 27 -2.47 -6.64 -5.66
CA ARG A 27 -2.41 -6.22 -4.25
C ARG A 27 -2.80 -4.76 -4.07
N ILE A 28 -2.38 -3.87 -4.98
CA ILE A 28 -2.80 -2.46 -5.00
C ILE A 28 -4.33 -2.40 -5.13
N ASP A 29 -4.90 -3.07 -6.13
CA ASP A 29 -6.36 -3.10 -6.35
C ASP A 29 -7.13 -3.57 -5.11
N ALA A 30 -6.62 -4.61 -4.42
CA ALA A 30 -7.22 -5.12 -3.19
C ALA A 30 -7.18 -4.10 -2.05
N LEU A 31 -6.02 -3.46 -1.83
CA LEU A 31 -5.84 -2.43 -0.81
C LEU A 31 -6.70 -1.19 -1.11
N GLU A 32 -6.76 -0.74 -2.36
CA GLU A 32 -7.60 0.39 -2.76
C GLU A 32 -9.09 0.09 -2.59
N ASN A 33 -9.51 -1.13 -2.88
CA ASN A 33 -10.89 -1.57 -2.65
C ASN A 33 -11.22 -1.61 -1.15
N GLU A 34 -10.33 -2.17 -0.32
CA GLU A 34 -10.50 -2.17 1.14
C GLU A 34 -10.56 -0.75 1.70
N HIS A 35 -9.67 0.14 1.24
CA HIS A 35 -9.67 1.55 1.63
C HIS A 35 -10.99 2.23 1.29
N ARG A 36 -11.50 2.05 0.07
CA ARG A 36 -12.80 2.59 -0.34
C ARG A 36 -13.95 2.04 0.50
N GLN A 37 -13.96 0.75 0.80
CA GLN A 37 -15.00 0.14 1.63
C GLN A 37 -14.98 0.69 3.07
N LEU A 38 -13.79 0.90 3.65
CA LEU A 38 -13.64 1.51 4.95
C LEU A 38 -14.14 2.96 4.95
N LEU A 39 -13.73 3.76 3.96
CA LEU A 39 -14.19 5.14 3.83
C LEU A 39 -15.72 5.22 3.64
N ASP A 40 -16.30 4.35 2.81
CA ASP A 40 -17.75 4.27 2.64
C ASP A 40 -18.42 3.93 3.96
N ALA A 41 -17.95 2.89 4.67
CA ALA A 41 -18.47 2.51 5.97
C ALA A 41 -18.37 3.64 7.02
N MET A 42 -17.28 4.41 6.99
CA MET A 42 -17.07 5.57 7.86
C MET A 42 -17.99 6.75 7.53
N SER A 43 -18.41 6.86 6.26
CA SER A 43 -19.36 7.87 5.79
C SER A 43 -20.82 7.53 6.13
N GLN A 44 -21.11 6.27 6.49
CA GLN A 44 -22.46 5.84 6.81
C GLN A 44 -23.00 6.55 8.08
N PRO A 45 -24.27 6.99 8.06
CA PRO A 45 -24.92 7.52 9.25
C PRO A 45 -24.84 6.54 10.42
N GLY A 46 -24.44 7.03 11.60
CA GLY A 46 -24.31 6.21 12.80
C GLY A 46 -22.96 5.48 12.95
N PHE A 47 -22.04 5.58 11.98
CA PHE A 47 -20.68 5.07 12.15
C PHE A 47 -19.98 5.70 13.37
N TYR A 48 -20.04 7.02 13.49
CA TYR A 48 -19.47 7.76 14.62
C TYR A 48 -20.28 7.63 15.92
N SER A 49 -21.38 6.87 15.92
CA SER A 49 -22.11 6.48 17.12
C SER A 49 -21.69 5.11 17.66
N ARG A 50 -20.80 4.40 16.96
CA ARG A 50 -20.22 3.13 17.40
C ARG A 50 -19.25 3.33 18.58
N PRO A 51 -18.87 2.25 19.29
CA PRO A 51 -17.82 2.31 20.30
C PRO A 51 -16.54 2.99 19.78
N ALA A 52 -15.91 3.80 20.64
CA ALA A 52 -14.68 4.53 20.27
C ALA A 52 -13.56 3.59 19.78
N ALA A 53 -13.50 2.36 20.29
CA ALA A 53 -12.56 1.34 19.85
C ALA A 53 -12.76 0.97 18.36
N ASP A 54 -13.99 0.86 17.89
CA ASP A 54 -14.30 0.51 16.50
C ASP A 54 -13.96 1.67 15.55
N ILE A 55 -14.26 2.90 15.97
CA ILE A 55 -13.91 4.12 15.22
C ILE A 55 -12.39 4.24 15.12
N ALA A 56 -11.68 4.04 16.24
CA ALA A 56 -10.22 4.06 16.27
C ALA A 56 -9.62 2.97 15.37
N ALA A 57 -10.15 1.74 15.42
CA ALA A 57 -9.69 0.64 14.59
C ALA A 57 -9.86 0.95 13.09
N ALA A 58 -10.99 1.52 12.67
CA ALA A 58 -11.20 1.91 11.28
C ALA A 58 -10.25 3.01 10.82
N ASN A 59 -10.01 4.03 11.66
CA ASN A 59 -9.03 5.08 11.38
C ASN A 59 -7.61 4.49 11.25
N THR A 60 -7.23 3.61 12.17
CA THR A 60 -5.92 2.93 12.14
C THR A 60 -5.78 2.10 10.88
N ARG A 61 -6.79 1.32 10.50
CA ARG A 61 -6.73 0.49 9.30
C ARG A 61 -6.64 1.34 8.03
N THR A 62 -7.39 2.44 7.97
CA THR A 62 -7.34 3.42 6.87
C THR A 62 -5.94 4.02 6.72
N ALA A 63 -5.28 4.39 7.83
CA ALA A 63 -3.91 4.90 7.80
C ALA A 63 -2.89 3.82 7.40
N GLN A 64 -3.05 2.58 7.88
CA GLN A 64 -2.20 1.45 7.50
C GLN A 64 -2.28 1.17 6.00
N ILE A 65 -3.49 1.12 5.43
CA ILE A 65 -3.66 0.85 4.00
C ILE A 65 -3.01 1.94 3.16
N GLN A 66 -3.13 3.22 3.54
CA GLN A 66 -2.46 4.31 2.83
C GLN A 66 -0.93 4.13 2.83
N HIS A 67 -0.34 3.82 3.98
CA HIS A 67 1.10 3.56 4.07
C HIS A 67 1.51 2.29 3.29
N GLU A 68 0.70 1.23 3.34
CA GLU A 68 0.93 0.00 2.57
C GLU A 68 0.90 0.27 1.06
N LEU A 69 -0.06 1.08 0.59
CA LEU A 69 -0.17 1.53 -0.80
C LEU A 69 1.06 2.33 -1.25
N GLU A 70 1.49 3.31 -0.47
CA GLU A 70 2.71 4.08 -0.76
C GLU A 70 3.93 3.16 -0.88
N THR A 71 4.10 2.25 0.08
CA THR A 71 5.22 1.31 0.11
C THR A 71 5.21 0.35 -1.09
N ILE A 72 4.04 -0.20 -1.44
CA ILE A 72 3.94 -1.19 -2.51
C ILE A 72 4.08 -0.54 -3.90
N VAL A 73 3.63 0.70 -4.07
CA VAL A 73 3.84 1.48 -5.29
C VAL A 73 5.31 1.81 -5.47
N GLU A 74 6.01 2.27 -4.42
CA GLU A 74 7.46 2.51 -4.49
C GLU A 74 8.22 1.21 -4.84
N ARG A 75 7.82 0.08 -4.23
CA ARG A 75 8.39 -1.23 -4.54
C ARG A 75 8.14 -1.64 -5.99
N TRP A 76 6.95 -1.39 -6.52
CA TRP A 76 6.59 -1.67 -7.90
C TRP A 76 7.46 -0.88 -8.87
N GLU A 77 7.61 0.43 -8.65
CA GLU A 77 8.46 1.29 -9.49
C GLU A 77 9.92 0.81 -9.50
N VAL A 78 10.46 0.42 -8.34
CA VAL A 78 11.82 -0.12 -8.24
C VAL A 78 11.98 -1.43 -9.01
N LEU A 79 10.96 -2.29 -8.99
CA LEU A 79 10.96 -3.56 -9.72
C LEU A 79 10.81 -3.34 -11.23
N GLU A 80 9.89 -2.46 -11.66
CA GLU A 80 9.71 -2.05 -13.06
C GLU A 80 11.00 -1.46 -13.65
N GLN A 81 11.73 -0.65 -12.89
CA GLN A 81 13.02 -0.08 -13.33
C GLN A 81 14.15 -1.13 -13.53
N ARG A 82 13.99 -2.33 -12.96
CA ARG A 82 14.97 -3.42 -12.98
C ARG A 82 14.54 -4.61 -13.86
N ALA A 83 13.27 -4.65 -14.27
CA ALA A 83 12.72 -5.60 -15.24
C ALA A 83 13.41 -5.44 -16.61
#